data_AF-A0A836FAR5-F1
#
_entry.id   AF-A0A836FAR5-F1
#
_cell.length_a   1.000
_cell.length_b   1.000
_cell.length_c   1.000
_cell.angle_alpha   90.00
_cell.angle_beta   90.00
_cell.angle_gamma   90.00
#
_symmetry.space_group_name_H-M   'P 1'
#
loop_
_entity.id
_entity.type
_entity.pdbx_description
1 polymer ?
#
loop_
_entity_poly.entity_id
_entity_poly.type
_entity_poly.pdbx_seq_one_letter_code
_entity_poly.pdbx_strand_id
1 'polypeptide(L)'
;MFVELFQLLVTLSNECEVGGEWVIGAPLVELPLSEQIVVLHRMDHSVHTARLWAIQETKIIAHTWDLDVLFLLVKGDVVNCLEELSYLELADHTTALSMNIISVQVYMCTKMRAKIVSEVKANIELLQICPAKCIDTLAKICRVISLANLHMCFPQSNYWRKNNSTSPVAASLYVETYFEKVLLPVLEVIEDHETSNMILRIMCEAWLDYIYLHRIKFSEYGAQQLLTDFAYVSTWVTECSIISQNVRNHLLKNEVLRRCEGVGRLLLRHPGEAIAMRKRLGKLNVEFTCTS
;
A
#
# COMPACT_ATOMS: atom_id res chain seq x y z
N MET A 1 12.63 15.88 -10.16
CA MET A 1 12.32 16.39 -11.52
C MET A 1 10.91 16.99 -11.60
N PHE A 2 9.84 16.27 -11.25
CA PHE A 2 8.48 16.84 -11.33
C PHE A 2 8.18 17.89 -10.26
N VAL A 3 8.76 17.78 -9.06
CA VAL A 3 8.59 18.75 -7.96
C VAL A 3 8.96 20.17 -8.40
N GLU A 4 10.18 20.37 -8.92
CA GLU A 4 10.65 21.67 -9.44
C GLU A 4 9.76 22.22 -10.56
N LEU A 5 9.27 21.34 -11.44
CA LEU A 5 8.33 21.71 -12.50
C LEU A 5 7.00 22.20 -11.92
N PHE A 6 6.45 21.51 -10.93
CA PHE A 6 5.20 21.91 -10.29
C PHE A 6 5.39 23.20 -9.49
N GLN A 7 6.48 23.36 -8.77
CA GLN A 7 6.81 24.61 -8.09
C GLN A 7 6.79 25.81 -9.06
N LEU A 8 7.43 25.66 -10.23
CA LEU A 8 7.44 26.70 -11.25
C LEU A 8 6.04 26.96 -11.82
N LEU A 9 5.29 25.90 -12.18
CA LEU A 9 3.97 26.05 -12.78
C LEU A 9 2.94 26.62 -11.79
N VAL A 10 3.04 26.26 -10.50
CA VAL A 10 2.21 26.80 -9.42
C VAL A 10 2.53 28.27 -9.22
N THR A 11 3.81 28.63 -9.14
CA THR A 11 4.24 30.04 -9.01
C THR A 11 3.70 30.88 -10.18
N LEU A 12 3.90 30.43 -11.42
CA LEU A 12 3.40 31.13 -12.61
C LEU A 12 1.87 31.21 -12.64
N SER A 13 1.17 30.15 -12.23
CA SER A 13 -0.29 30.15 -12.15
C SER A 13 -0.77 31.18 -11.14
N ASN A 14 -0.21 31.18 -9.93
CA ASN A 14 -0.60 32.08 -8.85
C ASN A 14 -0.24 33.54 -9.14
N GLU A 15 0.88 33.81 -9.81
CA GLU A 15 1.21 35.15 -10.31
C GLU A 15 0.16 35.67 -11.29
N CYS A 16 -0.45 34.78 -12.09
CA CYS A 16 -1.54 35.18 -12.97
C CYS A 16 -2.86 35.44 -12.21
N GLU A 17 -2.99 35.00 -10.95
CA GLU A 17 -4.15 35.22 -10.09
C GLU A 17 -3.99 36.44 -9.16
N VAL A 18 -2.77 36.72 -8.68
CA VAL A 18 -2.48 37.67 -7.58
C VAL A 18 -1.34 38.67 -7.89
N GLY A 19 -0.61 38.51 -8.99
CA GLY A 19 0.57 39.33 -9.31
C GLY A 19 0.25 40.68 -9.99
N GLY A 20 0.53 41.80 -9.32
CA GLY A 20 0.52 43.16 -9.90
C GLY A 20 -0.66 44.05 -9.48
N GLU A 21 -1.21 44.85 -10.41
CA GLU A 21 -2.43 45.68 -10.22
C GLU A 21 -3.73 44.85 -10.15
N TRP A 22 -3.65 43.53 -10.33
CA TRP A 22 -4.78 42.61 -10.49
C TRP A 22 -5.05 41.86 -9.19
N VAL A 23 -6.05 42.32 -8.45
CA VAL A 23 -6.50 41.68 -7.20
C VAL A 23 -7.61 40.68 -7.53
N ILE A 24 -7.74 39.61 -6.74
CA ILE A 24 -8.92 38.74 -6.73
C ILE A 24 -10.19 39.61 -6.69
N GLY A 25 -10.97 39.60 -7.78
CA GLY A 25 -12.11 40.49 -7.98
C GLY A 25 -11.94 41.58 -9.05
N ALA A 26 -10.79 41.65 -9.73
CA ALA A 26 -10.59 42.49 -10.91
C ALA A 26 -11.59 42.13 -12.03
N PRO A 27 -12.05 43.12 -12.82
CA PRO A 27 -12.88 42.88 -14.00
C PRO A 27 -12.28 41.81 -14.93
N LEU A 28 -13.12 40.95 -15.52
CA LEU A 28 -12.64 39.87 -16.40
C LEU A 28 -11.83 40.35 -17.61
N VAL A 29 -12.08 41.57 -18.08
CA VAL A 29 -11.37 42.18 -19.23
C VAL A 29 -9.93 42.56 -18.92
N GLU A 30 -9.62 42.64 -17.63
CA GLU A 30 -8.35 43.10 -17.07
C GLU A 30 -7.44 41.90 -16.69
N LEU A 31 -8.00 40.68 -16.66
CA LEU A 31 -7.26 39.47 -16.35
C LEU A 31 -6.51 38.92 -17.59
N PRO A 32 -5.30 38.37 -17.43
CA PRO A 32 -4.52 37.74 -18.50
C PRO A 32 -5.04 36.32 -18.80
N LEU A 33 -6.30 36.20 -19.21
CA LEU A 33 -6.99 34.92 -19.35
C LEU A 33 -6.32 33.99 -20.39
N SER A 34 -5.75 34.54 -21.46
CA SER A 34 -5.03 33.77 -22.49
C SER A 34 -3.79 33.09 -21.93
N GLU A 35 -3.00 33.81 -21.13
CA GLU A 35 -1.77 33.36 -20.51
C GLU A 35 -2.08 32.33 -19.43
N GLN A 36 -3.11 32.58 -18.60
CA GLN A 36 -3.62 31.63 -17.61
C GLN A 36 -3.98 30.29 -18.25
N ILE A 37 -4.71 30.30 -19.38
CA ILE A 37 -5.10 29.06 -20.09
C ILE A 37 -3.87 28.25 -20.51
N VAL A 38 -2.81 28.90 -21.02
CA VAL A 38 -1.58 28.21 -21.44
C VAL A 38 -0.85 27.58 -20.25
N VAL A 39 -0.73 28.30 -19.13
CA VAL A 39 -0.10 27.77 -17.91
C VAL A 39 -0.90 26.58 -17.38
N LEU A 40 -2.23 26.69 -17.33
CA LEU A 40 -3.12 25.62 -16.87
C LEU A 40 -3.07 24.38 -17.78
N HIS A 41 -2.90 24.54 -19.10
CA HIS A 41 -2.70 23.40 -20.02
C HIS A 41 -1.40 22.67 -19.74
N ARG A 42 -0.33 23.42 -19.47
CA ARG A 42 0.95 22.82 -19.10
C ARG A 42 0.85 22.11 -17.76
N MET A 43 0.12 22.69 -16.80
CA MET A 43 -0.17 22.07 -15.51
C MET A 43 -0.91 20.75 -15.70
N ASP A 44 -2.03 20.75 -16.42
CA ASP A 44 -2.87 19.57 -16.67
C ASP A 44 -2.04 18.41 -17.24
N HIS A 45 -1.30 18.67 -18.32
CA HIS A 45 -0.45 17.67 -18.95
C HIS A 45 0.69 17.19 -18.06
N SER A 46 1.26 18.07 -17.23
CA SER A 46 2.35 17.71 -16.32
C SER A 46 1.86 16.81 -15.19
N VAL A 47 0.72 17.13 -14.57
CA VAL A 47 0.09 16.29 -13.53
C VAL A 47 -0.30 14.93 -14.11
N HIS A 48 -0.92 14.93 -15.30
CA HIS A 48 -1.27 13.69 -16.01
C HIS A 48 -0.04 12.81 -16.27
N THR A 49 1.02 13.40 -16.81
CA THR A 49 2.28 12.70 -17.15
C THR A 49 2.96 12.17 -15.89
N ALA A 50 3.09 12.99 -14.84
CA ALA A 50 3.70 12.59 -13.57
C ALA A 50 2.98 11.37 -12.96
N ARG A 51 1.64 11.38 -12.98
CA ARG A 51 0.83 10.25 -12.51
C ARG A 51 1.11 8.97 -13.31
N LEU A 52 1.10 9.04 -14.64
CA LEU A 52 1.34 7.85 -15.48
C LEU A 52 2.76 7.32 -15.33
N TRP A 53 3.73 8.23 -15.24
CA TRP A 53 5.13 7.90 -15.00
C TRP A 53 5.29 7.17 -13.66
N ALA A 54 4.74 7.71 -12.56
CA ALA A 54 4.85 7.11 -11.23
C ALA A 54 4.27 5.69 -11.17
N ILE A 55 3.11 5.46 -11.81
CA ILE A 55 2.49 4.12 -11.89
C ILE A 55 3.37 3.15 -12.67
N GLN A 56 3.90 3.59 -13.82
CA GLN A 56 4.73 2.75 -14.66
C GLN A 56 6.07 2.42 -14.00
N GLU A 57 6.72 3.41 -13.36
CA GLU A 57 7.98 3.18 -12.65
C GLU A 57 7.80 2.27 -11.44
N THR A 58 6.75 2.48 -10.64
CA THR A 58 6.43 1.58 -9.53
C THR A 58 6.37 0.12 -10.00
N LYS A 59 5.74 -0.13 -11.15
CA LYS A 59 5.66 -1.48 -11.70
C LYS A 59 7.03 -2.04 -12.10
N ILE A 60 7.92 -1.22 -12.65
CA ILE A 60 9.27 -1.65 -13.05
C ILE A 60 10.10 -1.96 -11.80
N ILE A 61 10.19 -1.01 -10.87
CA ILE A 61 10.95 -1.13 -9.63
C ILE A 61 10.46 -2.32 -8.79
N ALA A 62 9.15 -2.46 -8.62
CA ALA A 62 8.58 -3.55 -7.83
C ALA A 62 8.97 -4.95 -8.36
N HIS A 63 9.15 -5.15 -9.68
CA HIS A 63 9.62 -6.43 -10.22
C HIS A 63 11.08 -6.74 -9.87
N THR A 64 11.89 -5.72 -9.62
CA THR A 64 13.28 -5.87 -9.16
C THR A 64 13.38 -6.01 -7.63
N TRP A 65 12.26 -5.78 -6.93
CA TRP A 65 12.17 -5.78 -5.47
C TRP A 65 13.10 -4.76 -4.79
N ASP A 66 13.42 -3.68 -5.49
CA ASP A 66 14.16 -2.53 -4.94
C ASP A 66 13.19 -1.62 -4.18
N LEU A 67 12.96 -1.95 -2.91
CA LEU A 67 11.91 -1.32 -2.12
C LEU A 67 12.30 0.07 -1.61
N ASP A 68 13.60 0.33 -1.41
CA ASP A 68 14.12 1.66 -1.08
C ASP A 68 13.68 2.68 -2.14
N VAL A 69 13.97 2.38 -3.40
CA VAL A 69 13.62 3.26 -4.53
C VAL A 69 12.09 3.34 -4.70
N LEU A 70 11.39 2.23 -4.50
CA LEU A 70 9.92 2.21 -4.61
C LEU A 70 9.26 3.14 -3.61
N PHE A 71 9.63 3.05 -2.32
CA PHE A 71 9.01 3.88 -1.29
C PHE A 71 9.50 5.33 -1.36
N LEU A 72 10.74 5.59 -1.83
CA LEU A 72 11.18 6.95 -2.14
C LEU A 72 10.30 7.59 -3.22
N LEU A 73 9.95 6.85 -4.27
CA LEU A 73 9.04 7.33 -5.32
C LEU A 73 7.61 7.55 -4.79
N VAL A 74 7.06 6.57 -4.07
CA VAL A 74 5.64 6.57 -3.68
C VAL A 74 5.35 7.49 -2.48
N LYS A 75 6.22 7.49 -1.47
CA LYS A 75 6.07 8.24 -0.22
C LYS A 75 6.90 9.53 -0.18
N GLY A 76 7.87 9.67 -1.09
CA GLY A 76 8.66 10.89 -1.27
C GLY A 76 8.19 11.67 -2.49
N ASP A 77 8.62 11.27 -3.69
CA ASP A 77 8.44 12.07 -4.92
C ASP A 77 6.96 12.44 -5.20
N VAL A 78 6.05 11.47 -5.13
CA VAL A 78 4.62 11.73 -5.38
C VAL A 78 4.03 12.63 -4.29
N VAL A 79 4.42 12.45 -3.04
CA VAL A 79 3.94 13.27 -1.92
C VAL A 79 4.44 14.71 -2.05
N ASN A 80 5.73 14.90 -2.36
CA ASN A 80 6.31 16.21 -2.60
C ASN A 80 5.65 16.92 -3.79
N CYS A 81 5.31 16.18 -4.86
CA CYS A 81 4.54 16.76 -5.97
C CYS A 81 3.15 17.23 -5.54
N LEU A 82 2.46 16.44 -4.70
CA LEU A 82 1.14 16.81 -4.18
C LEU A 82 1.21 17.99 -3.22
N GLU A 83 2.29 18.11 -2.44
CA GLU A 83 2.54 19.26 -1.58
C GLU A 83 2.69 20.54 -2.41
N GLU A 84 3.53 20.54 -3.45
CA GLU A 84 3.65 21.69 -4.35
C GLU A 84 2.31 22.08 -4.98
N LEU A 85 1.55 21.10 -5.47
CA LEU A 85 0.23 21.33 -6.07
C LEU A 85 -0.81 21.84 -5.06
N SER A 86 -0.60 21.65 -3.75
CA SER A 86 -1.51 22.15 -2.72
C SER A 86 -1.50 23.67 -2.58
N TYR A 87 -0.43 24.33 -3.04
CA TYR A 87 -0.31 25.80 -3.07
C TYR A 87 -0.98 26.42 -4.30
N LEU A 88 -1.57 25.62 -5.18
CA LEU A 88 -2.21 26.13 -6.41
C LEU A 88 -3.50 26.90 -6.08
N GLU A 89 -3.53 28.17 -6.44
CA GLU A 89 -4.69 29.05 -6.27
C GLU A 89 -5.50 29.08 -7.57
N LEU A 90 -6.80 28.78 -7.50
CA LEU A 90 -7.67 28.70 -8.68
C LEU A 90 -8.99 29.43 -8.41
N ALA A 91 -9.07 30.73 -8.75
CA ALA A 91 -10.29 31.50 -8.59
C ALA A 91 -11.40 31.06 -9.58
N ASP A 92 -12.65 31.10 -9.12
CA ASP A 92 -13.82 30.91 -10.00
C ASP A 92 -14.29 32.24 -10.58
N HIS A 93 -14.06 32.42 -11.87
CA HIS A 93 -14.44 33.60 -12.63
C HIS A 93 -15.80 33.46 -13.34
N THR A 94 -16.46 32.31 -13.23
CA THR A 94 -17.68 32.03 -14.00
C THR A 94 -18.89 32.82 -13.51
N THR A 95 -18.91 33.20 -12.23
CA THR A 95 -19.96 34.03 -11.62
C THR A 95 -20.01 35.44 -12.22
N ALA A 96 -18.85 36.02 -12.54
CA ALA A 96 -18.71 37.34 -13.14
C ALA A 96 -19.24 37.43 -14.60
N LEU A 97 -19.45 36.29 -15.28
CA LEU A 97 -20.03 36.25 -16.63
C LEU A 97 -21.51 36.66 -16.67
N SER A 98 -22.21 36.58 -15.55
CA SER A 98 -23.65 36.87 -15.44
C SER A 98 -23.98 38.36 -15.28
N MET A 99 -22.97 39.20 -15.04
CA MET A 99 -23.17 40.56 -14.52
C MET A 99 -22.89 41.69 -15.52
N ASN A 100 -22.26 41.44 -16.67
CA ASN A 100 -21.78 42.49 -17.58
C ASN A 100 -21.94 42.17 -19.08
N ILE A 101 -22.01 43.22 -19.91
CA ILE A 101 -21.81 43.12 -21.36
C ILE A 101 -20.31 42.87 -21.59
N ILE A 102 -19.95 41.64 -21.91
CA ILE A 102 -18.55 41.18 -22.05
C ILE A 102 -18.27 40.88 -23.52
N SER A 103 -17.05 41.16 -23.99
CA SER A 103 -16.65 40.80 -25.35
C SER A 103 -16.69 39.27 -25.55
N VAL A 104 -16.99 38.82 -26.78
CA VAL A 104 -17.03 37.38 -27.11
C VAL A 104 -15.71 36.69 -26.74
N GLN A 105 -14.58 37.37 -26.95
CA GLN A 105 -13.26 36.84 -26.60
C GLN A 105 -13.12 36.57 -25.09
N VAL A 106 -13.44 37.56 -24.23
CA VAL A 106 -13.33 37.41 -22.77
C VAL A 106 -14.30 36.34 -22.26
N TYR A 107 -15.51 36.27 -22.82
CA TYR A 107 -16.47 35.20 -22.50
C TYR A 107 -15.90 33.81 -22.83
N MET A 108 -15.36 33.63 -24.04
CA MET A 108 -14.79 32.35 -24.47
C MET A 108 -13.55 31.96 -23.65
N CYS A 109 -12.62 32.89 -23.42
CA CYS A 109 -11.45 32.65 -22.60
C CYS A 109 -11.83 32.26 -21.16
N THR A 110 -12.81 32.95 -20.55
CA THR A 110 -13.28 32.60 -19.20
C THR A 110 -13.88 31.19 -19.15
N LYS A 111 -14.70 30.81 -20.14
CA LYS A 111 -15.27 29.46 -20.23
C LYS A 111 -14.20 28.39 -20.47
N MET A 112 -13.23 28.65 -21.34
CA MET A 112 -12.10 27.75 -21.59
C MET A 112 -11.26 27.56 -20.32
N ARG A 113 -10.93 28.65 -19.62
CA ARG A 113 -10.22 28.63 -18.34
C ARG A 113 -10.99 27.78 -17.32
N ALA A 114 -12.29 27.99 -17.16
CA ALA A 114 -13.10 27.22 -16.22
C ALA A 114 -13.08 25.71 -16.53
N LYS A 115 -13.15 25.33 -17.81
CA LYS A 115 -13.03 23.93 -18.23
C LYS A 115 -11.68 23.35 -17.83
N ILE A 116 -10.59 24.04 -18.14
CA ILE A 116 -9.25 23.48 -17.86
C ILE A 116 -8.93 23.44 -16.37
N VAL A 117 -9.42 24.39 -15.58
CA VAL A 117 -9.35 24.34 -14.12
C VAL A 117 -10.00 23.05 -13.61
N SER A 118 -11.13 22.62 -14.19
CA SER A 118 -11.77 21.35 -13.81
C SER A 118 -10.96 20.13 -14.21
N GLU A 119 -10.29 20.15 -15.37
CA GLU A 119 -9.42 19.07 -15.85
C GLU A 119 -8.17 18.92 -14.95
N VAL A 120 -7.53 20.05 -14.61
CA VAL A 120 -6.40 20.10 -13.67
C VAL A 120 -6.79 19.50 -12.32
N LYS A 121 -7.91 19.96 -11.73
CA LYS A 121 -8.41 19.43 -10.44
C LYS A 121 -8.65 17.92 -10.50
N ALA A 122 -9.31 17.44 -11.55
CA ALA A 122 -9.56 16.01 -11.73
C ALA A 122 -8.24 15.20 -11.86
N ASN A 123 -7.23 15.74 -12.54
CA ASN A 123 -5.93 15.09 -12.64
C ASN A 123 -5.15 15.10 -11.32
N ILE A 124 -5.27 16.16 -10.50
CA ILE A 124 -4.70 16.22 -9.15
C ILE A 124 -5.36 15.17 -8.24
N GLU A 125 -6.68 15.05 -8.25
CA GLU A 125 -7.40 14.01 -7.50
C GLU A 125 -6.93 12.60 -7.89
N LEU A 126 -6.72 12.36 -9.18
CA LEU A 126 -6.19 11.08 -9.66
C LEU A 126 -4.72 10.86 -9.28
N LEU A 127 -3.93 11.91 -9.09
CA LEU A 127 -2.57 11.83 -8.55
C LEU A 127 -2.59 11.55 -7.04
N GLN A 128 -3.54 12.10 -6.28
CA GLN A 128 -3.71 11.80 -4.85
C GLN A 128 -4.01 10.32 -4.58
N ILE A 129 -4.69 9.65 -5.51
CA ILE A 129 -4.99 8.20 -5.43
C ILE A 129 -3.79 7.35 -5.93
N CYS A 130 -2.80 7.97 -6.59
CA CYS A 130 -1.66 7.26 -7.17
C CYS A 130 -0.88 6.41 -6.16
N PRO A 131 -0.55 6.89 -4.94
CA PRO A 131 0.17 6.08 -3.96
C PRO A 131 -0.55 4.78 -3.63
N ALA A 132 -1.88 4.81 -3.45
CA ALA A 132 -2.67 3.60 -3.19
C ALA A 132 -2.58 2.59 -4.36
N LYS A 133 -2.68 3.06 -5.61
CA LYS A 133 -2.50 2.21 -6.80
C LYS A 133 -1.10 1.61 -6.90
N CYS A 134 -0.10 2.34 -6.44
CA CYS A 134 1.28 1.87 -6.38
C CYS A 134 1.43 0.74 -5.35
N ILE A 135 0.85 0.90 -4.16
CA ILE A 135 0.80 -0.16 -3.13
C ILE A 135 0.00 -1.38 -3.61
N ASP A 136 -1.12 -1.21 -4.32
CA ASP A 136 -1.85 -2.33 -4.93
C ASP A 136 -1.01 -3.10 -5.96
N THR A 137 -0.14 -2.39 -6.69
CA THR A 137 0.78 -3.00 -7.65
C THR A 137 1.88 -3.77 -6.93
N LEU A 138 2.45 -3.20 -5.87
CA LEU A 138 3.39 -3.88 -4.98
C LEU A 138 2.77 -5.15 -4.39
N ALA A 139 1.51 -5.12 -3.95
CA ALA A 139 0.81 -6.29 -3.41
C ALA A 139 0.74 -7.46 -4.43
N LYS A 140 0.39 -7.16 -5.69
CA LYS A 140 0.33 -8.16 -6.76
C LYS A 140 1.70 -8.77 -7.04
N ILE A 141 2.74 -7.94 -7.08
CA ILE A 141 4.11 -8.40 -7.35
C ILE A 141 4.67 -9.16 -6.16
N CYS A 142 4.37 -8.73 -4.93
CA CYS A 142 4.71 -9.43 -3.69
C CYS A 142 4.22 -10.89 -3.72
N ARG A 143 3.02 -11.13 -4.24
CA ARG A 143 2.48 -12.49 -4.38
C ARG A 143 3.36 -13.35 -5.30
N VAL A 144 3.82 -12.79 -6.42
CA VAL A 144 4.69 -13.46 -7.39
C VAL A 144 6.08 -13.71 -6.79
N ILE A 145 6.69 -12.69 -6.20
CA ILE A 145 8.01 -12.78 -5.52
C ILE A 145 7.96 -13.80 -4.38
N SER A 146 6.86 -13.83 -3.63
CA SER A 146 6.62 -14.82 -2.57
C SER A 146 6.63 -16.25 -3.10
N LEU A 147 5.89 -16.53 -4.18
CA LEU A 147 5.86 -17.86 -4.79
C LEU A 147 7.22 -18.24 -5.39
N ALA A 148 7.90 -17.30 -6.03
CA ALA A 148 9.22 -17.52 -6.60
C ALA A 148 10.23 -17.89 -5.52
N ASN A 149 10.26 -17.17 -4.40
CA ASN A 149 11.13 -17.49 -3.28
C ASN A 149 10.80 -18.86 -2.65
N LEU A 150 9.50 -19.17 -2.46
CA LEU A 150 9.08 -20.49 -2.00
C LEU A 150 9.53 -21.60 -2.98
N HIS A 151 9.41 -21.38 -4.28
CA HIS A 151 9.91 -22.34 -5.28
C HIS A 151 11.42 -22.62 -5.12
N MET A 152 12.19 -21.62 -4.72
CA MET A 152 13.64 -21.72 -4.57
C MET A 152 14.08 -22.34 -3.23
N CYS A 153 13.39 -22.02 -2.12
CA CYS A 153 13.83 -22.44 -0.78
C CYS A 153 12.97 -23.51 -0.12
N PHE A 154 11.75 -23.75 -0.58
CA PHE A 154 10.83 -24.66 0.08
C PHE A 154 11.33 -26.13 0.00
N PRO A 155 11.35 -26.87 1.13
CA PRO A 155 11.86 -28.23 1.15
C PRO A 155 11.11 -29.19 0.21
N GLN A 156 11.85 -30.10 -0.39
CA GLN A 156 11.30 -31.14 -1.27
C GLN A 156 10.37 -32.10 -0.52
N SER A 157 9.55 -32.84 -1.28
CA SER A 157 8.52 -33.75 -0.74
C SER A 157 9.05 -34.82 0.23
N ASN A 158 10.30 -35.25 0.09
CA ASN A 158 10.92 -36.23 0.99
C ASN A 158 11.15 -35.66 2.40
N TYR A 159 11.40 -34.36 2.54
CA TYR A 159 11.54 -33.68 3.82
C TYR A 159 10.28 -33.81 4.68
N TRP A 160 9.11 -33.58 4.06
CA TRP A 160 7.81 -33.58 4.71
C TRP A 160 7.24 -34.96 4.99
N ARG A 161 7.84 -36.02 4.43
CA ARG A 161 7.40 -37.42 4.61
C ARG A 161 8.30 -38.21 5.55
N LYS A 162 9.27 -37.55 6.21
CA LYS A 162 10.12 -38.20 7.21
C LYS A 162 9.26 -38.75 8.35
N ASN A 163 9.61 -39.92 8.85
CA ASN A 163 9.01 -40.49 10.06
C ASN A 163 10.08 -40.46 11.15
N ASN A 164 9.97 -39.49 12.04
CA ASN A 164 10.78 -39.42 13.26
C ASN A 164 9.85 -39.54 14.47
N SER A 165 10.31 -40.24 15.51
CA SER A 165 9.58 -40.42 16.76
C SER A 165 9.65 -39.20 17.68
N THR A 166 10.63 -38.32 17.48
CA THR A 166 10.84 -37.10 18.26
C THR A 166 10.16 -35.91 17.59
N SER A 167 9.40 -35.13 18.36
CA SER A 167 8.76 -33.91 17.87
C SER A 167 9.81 -32.85 17.47
N PRO A 168 9.59 -32.09 16.39
CA PRO A 168 10.54 -31.07 15.93
C PRO A 168 10.59 -29.87 16.89
N VAL A 169 11.81 -29.54 17.32
CA VAL A 169 12.07 -28.49 18.34
C VAL A 169 12.44 -27.15 17.71
N ALA A 170 12.91 -27.15 16.47
CA ALA A 170 13.36 -25.96 15.75
C ALA A 170 12.65 -25.83 14.40
N ALA A 171 12.54 -24.59 13.92
CA ALA A 171 12.02 -24.31 12.59
C ALA A 171 12.98 -24.77 11.50
N SER A 172 12.41 -25.08 10.34
CA SER A 172 13.16 -25.35 9.12
C SER A 172 13.88 -24.08 8.66
N LEU A 173 15.13 -24.21 8.22
CA LEU A 173 15.98 -23.08 7.79
C LEU A 173 15.36 -22.22 6.68
N TYR A 174 14.52 -22.80 5.82
CA TYR A 174 13.90 -22.05 4.73
C TYR A 174 12.98 -20.92 5.20
N VAL A 175 12.42 -21.02 6.42
CA VAL A 175 11.47 -20.02 6.93
C VAL A 175 12.18 -18.69 7.12
N GLU A 176 13.36 -18.71 7.74
CA GLU A 176 14.18 -17.52 7.92
C GLU A 176 14.60 -16.94 6.57
N THR A 177 15.15 -17.75 5.67
CA THR A 177 15.54 -17.31 4.33
C THR A 177 14.36 -16.69 3.56
N TYR A 178 13.16 -17.26 3.68
CA TYR A 178 11.97 -16.73 3.03
C TYR A 178 11.57 -15.35 3.56
N PHE A 179 11.64 -15.16 4.89
CA PHE A 179 11.33 -13.90 5.53
C PHE A 179 12.38 -12.82 5.26
N GLU A 180 13.67 -13.18 5.30
CA GLU A 180 14.78 -12.31 4.93
C GLU A 180 14.71 -11.84 3.47
N LYS A 181 14.20 -12.66 2.55
CA LYS A 181 14.10 -12.31 1.13
C LYS A 181 12.90 -11.47 0.76
N VAL A 182 11.81 -11.53 1.54
CA VAL A 182 10.53 -10.91 1.16
C VAL A 182 10.05 -9.88 2.17
N LEU A 183 9.99 -10.23 3.46
CA LEU A 183 9.46 -9.31 4.47
C LEU A 183 10.51 -8.32 4.96
N LEU A 184 11.72 -8.81 5.27
CA LEU A 184 12.79 -7.98 5.83
C LEU A 184 13.08 -6.72 4.99
N PRO A 185 13.19 -6.81 3.64
CA PRO A 185 13.46 -5.63 2.82
C PRO A 185 12.34 -4.58 2.86
N VAL A 186 11.10 -4.99 3.21
CA VAL A 186 10.00 -4.04 3.43
C VAL A 186 10.16 -3.37 4.80
N LEU A 187 10.52 -4.15 5.82
CA LEU A 187 10.66 -3.66 7.19
C LEU A 187 11.87 -2.73 7.38
N GLU A 188 12.89 -2.86 6.54
CA GLU A 188 14.09 -2.00 6.56
C GLU A 188 13.80 -0.57 6.06
N VAL A 189 12.77 -0.41 5.22
CA VAL A 189 12.56 0.82 4.45
C VAL A 189 11.33 1.61 4.89
N ILE A 190 10.39 0.99 5.62
CA ILE A 190 9.16 1.65 6.09
C ILE A 190 8.78 1.29 7.52
N GLU A 191 8.22 2.26 8.24
CA GLU A 191 7.56 2.06 9.54
C GLU A 191 6.01 2.00 9.44
N ASP A 192 5.48 1.73 8.24
CA ASP A 192 4.04 1.67 7.97
C ASP A 192 3.47 0.26 8.24
N HIS A 193 2.78 0.12 9.38
CA HIS A 193 2.20 -1.14 9.80
C HIS A 193 1.12 -1.69 8.85
N GLU A 194 0.45 -0.87 8.07
CA GLU A 194 -0.59 -1.33 7.13
C GLU A 194 0.05 -2.08 5.97
N THR A 195 1.07 -1.47 5.37
CA THR A 195 1.84 -2.09 4.28
C THR A 195 2.58 -3.33 4.77
N SER A 196 3.25 -3.28 5.93
CA SER A 196 3.92 -4.47 6.49
C SER A 196 2.94 -5.63 6.75
N ASN A 197 1.74 -5.35 7.27
CA ASN A 197 0.71 -6.38 7.48
C ASN A 197 0.17 -6.96 6.18
N MET A 198 -0.01 -6.12 5.17
CA MET A 198 -0.43 -6.55 3.85
C MET A 198 0.59 -7.53 3.26
N ILE A 199 1.88 -7.22 3.32
CA ILE A 199 2.96 -8.07 2.82
C ILE A 199 3.00 -9.40 3.59
N LEU A 200 3.01 -9.35 4.93
CA LEU A 200 2.99 -10.57 5.76
C LEU A 200 1.81 -11.48 5.41
N ARG A 201 0.61 -10.90 5.24
CA ARG A 201 -0.58 -11.64 4.81
C ARG A 201 -0.36 -12.32 3.46
N ILE A 202 0.11 -11.58 2.45
CA ILE A 202 0.36 -12.11 1.11
C ILE A 202 1.39 -13.24 1.14
N MET A 203 2.46 -13.09 1.92
CA MET A 203 3.49 -14.12 2.07
C MET A 203 2.95 -15.41 2.70
N CYS A 204 2.23 -15.29 3.81
CA CYS A 204 1.66 -16.45 4.49
C CYS A 204 0.58 -17.13 3.62
N GLU A 205 -0.25 -16.37 2.92
CA GLU A 205 -1.19 -16.92 1.94
C GLU A 205 -0.46 -17.60 0.77
N ALA A 206 0.64 -17.01 0.30
CA ALA A 206 1.49 -17.62 -0.72
C ALA A 206 2.08 -18.95 -0.30
N TRP A 207 2.52 -19.03 0.96
CA TRP A 207 3.05 -20.25 1.55
C TRP A 207 1.99 -21.36 1.61
N LEU A 208 0.78 -21.05 2.07
CA LEU A 208 -0.33 -22.00 2.08
C LEU A 208 -0.73 -22.44 0.66
N ASP A 209 -0.83 -21.50 -0.27
CA ASP A 209 -1.17 -21.80 -1.65
C ASP A 209 -0.08 -22.62 -2.34
N TYR A 210 1.20 -22.37 -2.06
CA TYR A 210 2.30 -23.17 -2.59
C TYR A 210 2.18 -24.64 -2.15
N ILE A 211 1.93 -24.86 -0.85
CA ILE A 211 1.70 -26.20 -0.30
C ILE A 211 0.53 -26.90 -1.02
N TYR A 212 -0.58 -26.17 -1.21
CA TYR A 212 -1.79 -26.69 -1.84
C TYR A 212 -1.58 -27.02 -3.33
N LEU A 213 -1.05 -26.06 -4.10
CA LEU A 213 -0.83 -26.18 -5.55
C LEU A 213 0.14 -27.30 -5.88
N HIS A 214 1.23 -27.43 -5.11
CA HIS A 214 2.22 -28.49 -5.29
C HIS A 214 1.81 -29.83 -4.66
N ARG A 215 0.61 -29.91 -4.07
CA ARG A 215 0.04 -31.13 -3.46
C ARG A 215 1.02 -31.81 -2.50
N ILE A 216 1.68 -31.00 -1.67
CA ILE A 216 2.67 -31.50 -0.71
C ILE A 216 1.95 -32.44 0.26
N LYS A 217 2.53 -33.63 0.45
CA LYS A 217 2.01 -34.63 1.38
C LYS A 217 2.89 -34.65 2.61
N PHE A 218 2.24 -34.63 3.77
CA PHE A 218 2.90 -34.62 5.07
C PHE A 218 2.74 -35.98 5.75
N SER A 219 3.80 -36.46 6.40
CA SER A 219 3.67 -37.39 7.52
C SER A 219 3.17 -36.64 8.76
N GLU A 220 2.85 -37.36 9.84
CA GLU A 220 2.55 -36.72 11.13
C GLU A 220 3.71 -35.83 11.59
N TYR A 221 4.95 -36.32 11.51
CA TYR A 221 6.14 -35.52 11.81
C TYR A 221 6.26 -34.29 10.89
N GLY A 222 6.03 -34.44 9.58
CA GLY A 222 6.07 -33.32 8.65
C GLY A 222 5.03 -32.25 8.94
N ALA A 223 3.83 -32.64 9.38
CA ALA A 223 2.79 -31.71 9.78
C ALA A 223 3.13 -31.01 11.11
N GLN A 224 3.76 -31.71 12.07
CA GLN A 224 4.31 -31.07 13.27
C GLN A 224 5.42 -30.08 12.92
N GLN A 225 6.33 -30.43 11.99
CA GLN A 225 7.39 -29.53 11.53
C GLN A 225 6.80 -28.26 10.91
N LEU A 226 5.78 -28.39 10.06
CA LEU A 226 5.12 -27.22 9.45
C LEU A 226 4.46 -26.33 10.52
N LEU A 227 3.90 -26.91 11.58
CA LEU A 227 3.37 -26.14 12.71
C LEU A 227 4.48 -25.39 13.46
N THR A 228 5.62 -26.02 13.70
CA THR A 228 6.81 -25.36 14.28
C THR A 228 7.28 -24.23 13.37
N ASP A 229 7.29 -24.44 12.06
CA ASP A 229 7.67 -23.44 11.06
C ASP A 229 6.71 -22.23 11.07
N PHE A 230 5.40 -22.46 11.18
CA PHE A 230 4.42 -21.38 11.32
C PHE A 230 4.52 -20.64 12.65
N ALA A 231 4.78 -21.35 13.76
CA ALA A 231 4.95 -20.73 15.06
C ALA A 231 6.19 -19.80 15.10
N TYR A 232 7.26 -20.21 14.41
CA TYR A 232 8.49 -19.43 14.32
C TYR A 232 8.32 -18.05 13.69
N VAL A 233 7.30 -17.85 12.85
CA VAL A 233 6.99 -16.52 12.28
C VAL A 233 6.77 -15.48 13.39
N SER A 234 6.07 -15.86 14.47
CA SER A 234 5.85 -14.94 15.60
C SER A 234 7.13 -14.64 16.37
N THR A 235 7.99 -15.64 16.52
CA THR A 235 9.32 -15.49 17.13
C THR A 235 10.18 -14.56 16.29
N TRP A 236 10.27 -14.79 14.99
CA TRP A 236 11.04 -13.96 14.05
C TRP A 236 10.60 -12.50 14.09
N VAL A 237 9.30 -12.21 14.07
CA VAL A 237 8.76 -10.84 14.19
C VAL A 237 9.09 -10.22 15.55
N THR A 238 9.08 -11.01 16.62
CA THR A 238 9.38 -10.53 17.97
C THR A 238 10.85 -10.16 18.11
N GLU A 239 11.74 -10.99 17.56
CA GLU A 239 13.20 -10.84 17.64
C GLU A 239 13.76 -9.85 16.61
N CYS A 240 12.97 -9.47 15.60
CA CYS A 240 13.34 -8.46 14.61
C CYS A 240 13.61 -7.10 15.29
N SER A 241 14.88 -6.68 15.32
CA SER A 241 15.35 -5.49 16.03
C SER A 241 15.12 -4.18 15.29
N ILE A 242 14.97 -4.23 13.96
CA ILE A 242 14.84 -3.06 13.10
C ILE A 242 13.45 -2.40 13.17
N ILE A 243 12.42 -3.13 13.61
CA ILE A 243 11.05 -2.62 13.64
C ILE A 243 10.67 -2.03 15.00
N SER A 244 9.88 -0.96 14.95
CA SER A 244 9.29 -0.34 16.14
C SER A 244 8.29 -1.27 16.84
N GLN A 245 8.04 -1.01 18.13
CA GLN A 245 7.05 -1.78 18.90
C GLN A 245 5.64 -1.66 18.31
N ASN A 246 5.33 -0.53 17.66
CA ASN A 246 4.04 -0.33 17.02
C ASN A 246 3.82 -1.29 15.85
N VAL A 247 4.78 -1.37 14.93
CA VAL A 247 4.74 -2.29 13.78
C VAL A 247 4.72 -3.74 14.26
N ARG A 248 5.58 -4.09 15.21
CA ARG A 248 5.63 -5.42 15.83
C ARG A 248 4.28 -5.87 16.38
N ASN A 249 3.62 -5.01 17.16
CA ASN A 249 2.30 -5.30 17.74
C ASN A 249 1.22 -5.56 16.68
N HIS A 250 1.28 -4.86 15.55
CA HIS A 250 0.33 -5.02 14.46
C HIS A 250 0.58 -6.29 13.65
N LEU A 251 1.85 -6.62 13.37
CA LEU A 251 2.23 -7.85 12.67
C LEU A 251 1.83 -9.11 13.46
N LEU A 252 2.08 -9.13 14.78
CA LEU A 252 1.74 -10.27 15.63
C LEU A 252 0.23 -10.50 15.78
N LYS A 253 -0.59 -9.47 15.52
CA LYS A 253 -2.06 -9.56 15.55
C LYS A 253 -2.66 -9.95 14.19
N ASN A 254 -1.85 -10.12 13.16
CA ASN A 254 -2.32 -10.44 11.83
C ASN A 254 -3.08 -11.78 11.83
N GLU A 255 -4.30 -11.78 11.31
CA GLU A 255 -5.16 -12.98 11.32
C GLU A 255 -4.57 -14.13 10.50
N VAL A 256 -3.68 -13.84 9.56
CA VAL A 256 -3.02 -14.86 8.73
C VAL A 256 -2.20 -15.83 9.58
N LEU A 257 -1.60 -15.38 10.68
CA LEU A 257 -0.80 -16.25 11.57
C LEU A 257 -1.68 -17.31 12.23
N ARG A 258 -2.86 -16.90 12.73
CA ARG A 258 -3.87 -17.83 13.26
C ARG A 258 -4.39 -18.79 12.20
N ARG A 259 -4.52 -18.33 10.95
CA ARG A 259 -4.94 -19.17 9.82
C ARG A 259 -3.89 -20.23 9.48
N CYS A 260 -2.61 -19.87 9.41
CA CYS A 260 -1.50 -20.80 9.20
C CYS A 260 -1.45 -21.87 10.30
N GLU A 261 -1.53 -21.45 11.57
CA GLU A 261 -1.62 -22.38 12.71
C GLU A 261 -2.82 -23.32 12.57
N GLY A 262 -4.00 -22.78 12.24
CA GLY A 262 -5.22 -23.56 12.03
C GLY A 262 -5.06 -24.63 10.95
N VAL A 263 -4.45 -24.29 9.81
CA VAL A 263 -4.15 -25.25 8.73
C VAL A 263 -3.18 -26.32 9.19
N GLY A 264 -2.09 -25.96 9.88
CA GLY A 264 -1.14 -26.94 10.40
C GLY A 264 -1.80 -27.92 11.39
N ARG A 265 -2.70 -27.44 12.25
CA ARG A 265 -3.45 -28.30 13.18
C ARG A 265 -4.45 -29.21 12.46
N LEU A 266 -5.04 -28.76 11.35
CA LEU A 266 -5.94 -29.59 10.55
C LEU A 266 -5.20 -30.76 9.88
N LEU A 267 -3.94 -30.59 9.48
CA LEU A 267 -3.14 -31.66 8.87
C LEU A 267 -2.85 -32.82 9.84
N LEU A 268 -2.83 -32.55 11.15
CA LEU A 268 -2.61 -33.57 12.17
C LEU A 268 -3.87 -34.36 12.54
N ARG A 269 -5.04 -33.96 12.04
CA ARG A 269 -6.30 -34.63 12.38
C ARG A 269 -6.54 -35.85 11.50
N HIS A 270 -7.19 -36.85 12.08
CA HIS A 270 -7.67 -37.97 11.30
C HIS A 270 -9.00 -37.62 10.61
N PRO A 271 -9.24 -38.11 9.37
CA PRO A 271 -10.52 -37.94 8.71
C PRO A 271 -11.66 -38.49 9.58
N GLY A 272 -12.62 -37.65 9.96
CA GLY A 272 -13.80 -38.04 10.78
C GLY A 272 -13.72 -37.68 12.27
N GLU A 273 -12.63 -37.06 12.72
CA GLU A 273 -12.50 -36.62 14.11
C GLU A 273 -13.37 -35.37 14.38
N ALA A 274 -14.33 -35.49 15.32
CA ALA A 274 -15.31 -34.44 15.59
C ALA A 274 -14.65 -33.18 16.19
N ILE A 275 -14.97 -32.00 15.64
CA ILE A 275 -14.50 -30.73 16.18
C ILE A 275 -15.34 -30.39 17.43
N ALA A 276 -14.76 -30.54 18.61
CA ALA A 276 -15.34 -29.97 19.82
C ALA A 276 -15.27 -28.44 19.73
N MET A 277 -16.38 -27.80 19.31
CA MET A 277 -16.52 -26.35 19.42
C MET A 277 -16.60 -25.99 20.90
N ARG A 278 -15.47 -25.59 21.49
CA ARG A 278 -15.44 -25.05 22.85
C ARG A 278 -16.22 -23.74 22.83
N LYS A 279 -17.49 -23.77 23.29
CA LYS A 279 -18.26 -22.55 23.57
C LYS A 279 -17.42 -21.69 24.51
N ARG A 280 -17.16 -20.43 24.11
CA ARG A 280 -16.63 -19.40 25.02
C ARG A 280 -17.54 -19.42 26.26
N LEU A 281 -16.98 -19.80 27.41
CA LEU A 281 -17.68 -19.73 28.68
C LEU A 281 -18.09 -18.27 28.90
N GLY A 282 -19.40 -18.05 28.89
CA GLY A 282 -19.99 -16.78 29.24
C GLY A 282 -19.72 -16.48 30.71
N LYS A 283 -19.49 -15.19 30.96
CA LYS A 283 -19.78 -14.41 32.16
C LYS A 283 -19.70 -15.16 33.49
N LEU A 284 -18.74 -14.76 34.32
CA LEU A 284 -18.73 -15.00 35.76
C LEU A 284 -20.12 -14.69 36.34
N ASN A 285 -20.77 -15.71 36.90
CA ASN A 285 -21.82 -15.52 37.89
C ASN A 285 -21.13 -15.06 39.18
N VAL A 286 -21.44 -13.83 39.58
CA VAL A 286 -21.16 -13.33 40.93
C VAL A 286 -22.24 -13.90 41.84
N GLU A 287 -21.91 -14.92 42.63
CA GLU A 287 -22.72 -15.33 43.77
C GLU A 287 -22.52 -14.32 44.91
N PHE A 288 -23.55 -13.51 45.16
CA PHE A 288 -23.69 -12.80 46.43
C PHE A 288 -24.12 -13.82 47.49
N THR A 289 -23.24 -14.10 48.45
CA THR A 289 -23.61 -14.80 49.67
C THR A 289 -24.11 -13.77 50.68
N CYS A 290 -25.41 -13.85 50.98
CA CYS A 290 -25.98 -13.26 52.19
C CYS A 290 -25.65 -14.15 53.38
N THR A 291 -25.05 -13.59 54.43
CA THR A 291 -25.11 -14.16 55.77
C THR A 291 -25.50 -13.08 56.76
N SER A 292 -26.68 -13.32 57.34
CA SER A 292 -27.22 -12.99 58.67
C SER A 292 -26.80 -11.72 59.39
#